data_AF-A0A9E0U0V7-F1
#
_entry.id   AF-A0A9E0U0V7-F1
#
_cell.length_a   1.000
_cell.length_b   1.000
_cell.length_c   1.000
_cell.angle_alpha   90.00
_cell.angle_beta   90.00
_cell.angle_gamma   90.00
#
_symmetry.space_group_name_H-M   'P 1'
#
loop_
_entity.id
_entity.type
_entity.pdbx_description
1 polymer ?
#
loop_
_entity_poly.entity_id
_entity_poly.type
_entity_poly.pdbx_seq_one_letter_code
_entity_poly.pdbx_strand_id
1 'polypeptide(L)'
;PSADGTLFVVPYFPECSYDRPRFPLSFDVPWDDPQFKAEIIRSISSKKSLKTLDLPKNMITVCVHVRRGGGYVGDNKKAFDRLPLKFPPDSYYLEQIQRVSEIFKDQPLYIYIMTDAQRPFSIAQKYAKILNNPNLVFDYRKKGNRHDANVLEDFFSISKFDCAILCQSNFSLMASKLGNYKVLIEPLDCVSEGNEVRVTGTRLTLKGMHNE
;
A
#
# COMPACT_ATOMS: atom_id res chain seq x y z
N PRO A 1 -24.32 8.59 24.87
CA PRO A 1 -24.80 8.11 23.55
C PRO A 1 -25.12 9.31 22.65
N SER A 2 -24.50 9.39 21.47
CA SER A 2 -24.94 10.34 20.45
C SER A 2 -26.34 10.00 19.97
N ALA A 3 -27.04 10.98 19.40
CA ALA A 3 -28.45 10.84 18.99
C ALA A 3 -28.70 9.75 17.93
N ASP A 4 -27.65 9.22 17.31
CA ASP A 4 -27.67 8.12 16.34
C ASP A 4 -27.48 6.73 16.96
N GLY A 5 -27.30 6.63 18.28
CA GLY A 5 -27.03 5.36 18.96
C GLY A 5 -25.57 4.91 18.90
N THR A 6 -24.64 5.74 18.43
CA THR A 6 -23.21 5.41 18.47
C THR A 6 -22.73 5.39 19.93
N LEU A 7 -22.22 4.22 20.35
CA LEU A 7 -21.70 4.00 21.71
C LEU A 7 -20.30 4.58 21.89
N PHE A 8 -19.44 4.45 20.86
CA PHE A 8 -18.08 4.98 20.86
C PHE A 8 -17.70 5.44 19.46
N VAL A 9 -17.02 6.58 19.37
CA VAL A 9 -16.32 7.02 18.17
C VAL A 9 -14.83 6.87 18.44
N VAL A 10 -14.16 6.03 17.66
CA VAL A 10 -12.70 5.97 17.67
C VAL A 10 -12.21 7.08 16.73
N PRO A 11 -11.54 8.12 17.24
CA PRO A 11 -11.03 9.20 16.41
C PRO A 11 -9.98 8.67 15.43
N TYR A 12 -9.78 9.41 14.33
CA TYR A 12 -8.67 9.12 13.43
C TYR A 12 -7.35 9.11 14.20
N PHE A 13 -6.58 8.04 14.02
CA PHE A 13 -5.31 7.84 14.69
C PHE A 13 -4.16 7.98 13.70
N PRO A 14 -3.37 9.08 13.73
CA PRO A 14 -2.26 9.26 12.82
C PRO A 14 -1.03 8.47 13.28
N GLU A 15 -0.73 7.40 12.57
CA GLU A 15 0.55 6.72 12.76
C GLU A 15 1.65 7.27 11.86
N CYS A 16 1.28 7.82 10.71
CA CYS A 16 2.19 8.52 9.85
C CYS A 16 2.74 9.78 10.54
N SER A 17 4.07 9.91 10.59
CA SER A 17 4.77 11.06 11.16
C SER A 17 4.37 12.39 10.54
N TYR A 18 4.04 12.40 9.24
CA TYR A 18 3.56 13.60 8.54
C TYR A 18 2.20 14.08 9.06
N ASP A 19 1.34 13.16 9.48
CA ASP A 19 0.01 13.49 10.01
C ASP A 19 0.03 13.78 11.52
N ARG A 20 0.95 13.17 12.29
CA ARG A 20 0.99 13.26 13.76
C ARG A 20 0.85 14.69 14.31
N PRO A 21 1.56 15.72 13.79
CA PRO A 21 1.41 17.09 14.29
C PRO A 21 0.00 17.68 14.15
N ARG A 22 -0.86 17.09 13.33
CA ARG A 22 -2.21 17.59 13.03
C ARG A 22 -3.29 17.00 13.94
N PHE A 23 -2.99 16.00 14.77
CA PHE A 23 -3.98 15.39 15.66
C PHE A 23 -3.48 15.33 17.10
N PRO A 24 -4.32 15.71 18.08
CA PRO A 24 -3.94 15.81 19.49
C PRO A 24 -3.75 14.44 20.17
N LEU A 25 -4.35 13.38 19.61
CA LEU A 25 -4.23 12.01 20.13
C LEU A 25 -3.32 11.21 19.18
N SER A 26 -2.07 11.02 19.58
CA SER A 26 -1.14 10.09 18.94
C SER A 26 -0.28 9.42 20.01
N PHE A 27 -0.01 8.13 19.83
CA PHE A 27 0.93 7.36 20.64
C PHE A 27 1.61 6.31 19.76
N ASP A 28 2.73 5.78 20.22
CA ASP A 28 3.40 4.70 19.50
C ASP A 28 2.70 3.37 19.81
N VAL A 29 2.31 2.67 18.75
CA VAL A 29 1.71 1.34 18.84
C VAL A 29 2.84 0.29 18.85
N PRO A 30 2.84 -0.67 19.79
CA PRO A 30 3.90 -1.66 19.91
C PRO A 30 3.75 -2.76 18.84
N TRP A 31 3.93 -2.40 17.58
CA TRP A 31 3.77 -3.31 16.44
C TRP A 31 4.70 -4.53 16.45
N ASP A 32 5.81 -4.42 17.19
CA ASP A 32 6.82 -5.48 17.33
C ASP A 32 6.52 -6.40 18.52
N ASP A 33 5.54 -6.10 19.38
CA ASP A 33 5.08 -7.00 20.42
C ASP A 33 4.32 -8.19 19.79
N PRO A 34 4.83 -9.44 19.92
CA PRO A 34 4.18 -10.60 19.34
C PRO A 34 2.79 -10.87 19.91
N GLN A 35 2.54 -10.57 21.19
CA GLN A 35 1.23 -10.75 21.83
C GLN A 35 0.24 -9.75 21.26
N PHE A 36 0.61 -8.48 21.17
CA PHE A 36 -0.22 -7.45 20.55
C PHE A 36 -0.54 -7.80 19.09
N LYS A 37 0.46 -8.20 18.31
CA LYS A 37 0.27 -8.60 16.91
C LYS A 37 -0.66 -9.80 16.77
N ALA A 38 -0.51 -10.81 17.62
CA ALA A 38 -1.40 -11.97 17.64
C ALA A 38 -2.85 -11.57 17.96
N GLU A 39 -3.05 -10.67 18.93
CA GLU A 39 -4.38 -10.17 19.30
C GLU A 39 -5.03 -9.35 18.18
N ILE A 40 -4.27 -8.51 17.48
CA ILE A 40 -4.76 -7.78 16.31
C ILE A 40 -5.17 -8.76 15.20
N ILE A 41 -4.30 -9.72 14.85
CA ILE A 41 -4.61 -10.73 13.83
C ILE A 41 -5.88 -11.50 14.21
N ARG A 42 -5.99 -11.94 15.47
CA ARG A 42 -7.17 -12.64 15.98
C ARG A 42 -8.43 -11.79 15.86
N SER A 43 -8.34 -10.50 16.18
CA SER A 43 -9.47 -9.57 16.20
C SER A 43 -9.97 -9.21 14.81
N ILE A 44 -9.07 -9.09 13.83
CA ILE A 44 -9.42 -8.70 12.46
C ILE A 44 -9.69 -9.91 11.55
N SER A 45 -9.32 -11.12 11.98
CA SER A 45 -9.50 -12.34 11.20
C SER A 45 -10.95 -12.52 10.79
N SER A 46 -11.17 -12.77 9.51
CA SER A 46 -12.52 -12.96 8.99
C SER A 46 -13.13 -14.25 9.54
N LYS A 47 -14.38 -14.17 10.03
CA LYS A 47 -15.16 -15.34 10.46
C LYS A 47 -15.52 -16.26 9.29
N LYS A 48 -15.45 -15.77 8.06
CA LYS A 48 -15.72 -16.50 6.83
C LYS A 48 -14.45 -16.57 5.98
N SER A 49 -14.30 -17.65 5.22
CA SER A 49 -13.24 -17.72 4.23
C SER A 49 -13.37 -16.56 3.23
N LEU A 50 -12.29 -15.79 3.08
CA LEU A 50 -12.21 -14.71 2.09
C LEU A 50 -11.58 -15.25 0.81
N LYS A 51 -12.08 -14.78 -0.34
CA LYS A 51 -11.49 -15.10 -1.64
C LYS A 51 -10.32 -14.15 -1.92
N THR A 52 -9.15 -14.51 -1.43
CA THR A 52 -7.90 -13.78 -1.68
C THR A 52 -7.31 -14.11 -3.05
N LEU A 53 -6.30 -13.36 -3.47
CA LEU A 53 -5.57 -13.61 -4.72
C LEU A 53 -4.81 -14.94 -4.70
N ASP A 54 -4.81 -15.61 -5.84
CA ASP A 54 -3.96 -16.77 -6.15
C ASP A 54 -2.69 -16.25 -6.83
N LEU A 55 -1.57 -16.26 -6.11
CA LEU A 55 -0.31 -15.70 -6.58
C LEU A 55 0.54 -16.76 -7.31
N PRO A 56 1.29 -16.39 -8.36
CA PRO A 56 2.19 -17.32 -9.03
C PRO A 56 3.32 -17.76 -8.08
N LYS A 57 3.68 -19.04 -8.13
CA LYS A 57 4.71 -19.63 -7.26
C LYS A 57 6.13 -19.59 -7.84
N ASN A 58 6.25 -19.32 -9.14
CA ASN A 58 7.50 -19.36 -9.90
C ASN A 58 8.10 -17.97 -10.16
N MET A 59 7.60 -16.93 -9.50
CA MET A 59 8.01 -15.54 -9.66
C MET A 59 8.06 -14.88 -8.29
N ILE A 60 8.84 -13.81 -8.16
CA ILE A 60 8.76 -12.96 -6.97
C ILE A 60 7.53 -12.07 -7.13
N THR A 61 6.65 -12.10 -6.12
CA THR A 61 5.37 -11.40 -6.17
C THR A 61 5.48 -10.02 -5.51
N VAL A 62 5.08 -8.97 -6.22
CA VAL A 62 5.15 -7.58 -5.75
C VAL A 62 3.76 -6.96 -5.76
N CYS A 63 3.25 -6.60 -4.58
CA CYS A 63 2.06 -5.78 -4.46
C CYS A 63 2.44 -4.30 -4.60
N VAL A 64 1.75 -3.58 -5.49
CA VAL A 64 1.88 -2.12 -5.63
C VAL A 64 0.54 -1.49 -5.29
N HIS A 65 0.43 -0.89 -4.11
CA HIS A 65 -0.81 -0.26 -3.67
C HIS A 65 -0.84 1.22 -4.06
N VAL A 66 -1.54 1.51 -5.17
CA VAL A 66 -1.69 2.86 -5.74
C VAL A 66 -3.02 3.46 -5.30
N ARG A 67 -2.99 4.34 -4.30
CA ARG A 67 -4.18 5.06 -3.84
C ARG A 67 -4.47 6.28 -4.73
N ARG A 68 -5.69 6.36 -5.26
CA ARG A 68 -6.23 7.47 -6.06
C ARG A 68 -7.40 8.21 -5.41
N GLY A 69 -7.77 7.85 -4.19
CA GLY A 69 -8.80 8.58 -3.41
C GLY A 69 -10.20 8.04 -3.60
N GLY A 70 -10.46 7.23 -4.62
CA GLY A 70 -11.65 6.39 -4.72
C GLY A 70 -12.97 7.14 -4.63
N GLY A 71 -13.01 8.41 -5.03
CA GLY A 71 -14.19 9.28 -4.92
C GLY A 71 -14.41 9.98 -3.56
N TYR A 72 -13.64 9.64 -2.51
CA TYR A 72 -13.71 10.34 -1.20
C TYR A 72 -13.01 11.69 -1.22
N VAL A 73 -11.87 11.73 -1.92
CA VAL A 73 -11.15 12.96 -2.21
C VAL A 73 -11.56 13.32 -3.62
N GLY A 74 -12.77 13.88 -3.79
CA GLY A 74 -13.37 14.11 -5.10
C GLY A 74 -12.35 14.75 -6.03
N ASP A 75 -11.86 14.00 -7.03
CA ASP A 75 -10.64 14.13 -7.83
C ASP A 75 -9.95 15.52 -7.85
N ASN A 76 -9.57 16.02 -6.68
CA ASN A 76 -9.12 17.38 -6.50
C ASN A 76 -7.62 17.32 -6.29
N LYS A 77 -6.89 17.73 -7.32
CA LYS A 77 -5.42 17.79 -7.29
C LYS A 77 -4.90 18.46 -6.00
N LYS A 78 -5.55 19.53 -5.53
CA LYS A 78 -5.13 20.22 -4.30
C LYS A 78 -5.21 19.34 -3.04
N ALA A 79 -6.13 18.39 -3.01
CA ALA A 79 -6.26 17.48 -1.87
C ALA A 79 -5.23 16.35 -1.93
N PHE A 80 -4.86 15.87 -3.12
CA PHE A 80 -3.72 14.96 -3.29
C PHE A 80 -2.40 15.65 -2.93
N ASP A 81 -2.19 16.88 -3.40
CA ASP A 81 -0.99 17.68 -3.12
C ASP A 81 -0.81 17.97 -1.62
N ARG A 82 -1.89 17.97 -0.81
CA ARG A 82 -1.84 18.16 0.66
C ARG A 82 -1.46 16.90 1.44
N LEU A 83 -1.56 15.74 0.81
CA LEU A 83 -1.30 14.43 1.41
C LEU A 83 -0.41 13.58 0.49
N PRO A 84 0.77 14.11 0.12
CA PRO A 84 1.62 13.55 -0.93
C PRO A 84 2.10 12.13 -0.63
N LEU A 85 2.29 11.79 0.64
CA LEU A 85 2.71 10.44 1.05
C LEU A 85 1.55 9.44 1.07
N LYS A 86 0.29 9.91 1.17
CA LYS A 86 -0.92 9.08 1.03
C LYS A 86 -1.33 8.88 -0.42
N PHE A 87 -1.05 9.86 -1.26
CA PHE A 87 -1.29 9.84 -2.70
C PHE A 87 0.01 10.09 -3.48
N PRO A 88 1.04 9.22 -3.38
CA PRO A 88 2.28 9.39 -4.11
C PRO A 88 2.06 9.54 -5.62
N PRO A 89 2.91 10.32 -6.30
CA PRO A 89 2.90 10.42 -7.76
C PRO A 89 3.31 9.07 -8.39
N ASP A 90 3.06 8.93 -9.70
CA ASP A 90 3.45 7.71 -10.44
C ASP A 90 4.96 7.47 -10.46
N SER A 91 5.76 8.54 -10.47
CA SER A 91 7.23 8.47 -10.43
C SER A 91 7.72 7.64 -9.24
N TYR A 92 7.11 7.84 -8.06
CA TYR A 92 7.43 7.04 -6.88
C TYR A 92 7.27 5.54 -7.14
N TYR A 93 6.10 5.10 -7.62
CA TYR A 93 5.85 3.67 -7.84
C TYR A 93 6.75 3.08 -8.92
N LEU A 94 6.98 3.82 -10.01
CA LEU A 94 7.85 3.40 -11.11
C LEU A 94 9.30 3.19 -10.62
N GLU A 95 9.85 4.17 -9.90
CA GLU A 95 11.19 4.10 -9.32
C GLU A 95 11.31 2.93 -8.33
N GLN A 96 10.28 2.70 -7.51
CA GLN A 96 10.33 1.61 -6.52
C GLN A 96 10.16 0.23 -7.16
N ILE A 97 9.37 0.07 -8.23
CA ILE A 97 9.28 -1.18 -8.98
C ILE A 97 10.64 -1.49 -9.62
N GLN A 98 11.27 -0.49 -10.23
CA GLN A 98 12.62 -0.62 -10.81
C GLN A 98 13.64 -1.04 -9.74
N ARG A 99 13.61 -0.40 -8.56
CA ARG A 99 14.46 -0.75 -7.42
C ARG A 99 14.27 -2.19 -6.95
N VAL A 100 13.03 -2.70 -6.93
CA VAL A 100 12.75 -4.11 -6.59
C VAL A 100 13.33 -5.04 -7.67
N SER A 101 13.21 -4.70 -8.96
CA SER A 101 13.85 -5.46 -10.06
C SER A 101 15.36 -5.59 -9.84
N GLU A 102 16.02 -4.48 -9.51
CA GLU A 102 17.47 -4.43 -9.26
C GLU A 102 17.87 -5.28 -8.04
N ILE A 103 17.10 -5.21 -6.94
CA ILE A 103 17.33 -6.02 -5.74
C ILE A 103 17.32 -7.51 -6.06
N PHE A 104 16.38 -7.96 -6.91
CA PHE A 104 16.26 -9.35 -7.31
C PHE A 104 17.05 -9.70 -8.57
N LYS A 105 18.01 -8.85 -8.98
CA LYS A 105 18.90 -9.07 -10.13
C LYS A 105 18.12 -9.46 -11.40
N ASP A 106 17.00 -8.77 -11.64
CA ASP A 106 16.12 -8.96 -12.78
C ASP A 106 15.49 -10.36 -12.91
N GLN A 107 15.36 -11.10 -11.81
CA GLN A 107 14.49 -12.28 -11.77
C GLN A 107 13.04 -11.92 -12.18
N PRO A 108 12.27 -12.87 -12.75
CA PRO A 108 10.88 -12.62 -13.12
C PRO A 108 10.04 -12.12 -11.93
N LEU A 109 9.45 -10.93 -12.08
CA LEU A 109 8.58 -10.31 -11.08
C LEU A 109 7.12 -10.30 -11.55
N TYR A 110 6.21 -10.72 -10.66
CA TYR A 110 4.78 -10.55 -10.84
C TYR A 110 4.32 -9.29 -10.10
N ILE A 111 4.03 -8.22 -10.84
CA ILE A 111 3.64 -6.92 -10.32
C ILE A 111 2.10 -6.81 -10.31
N TYR A 112 1.48 -6.83 -9.14
CA TYR A 112 0.04 -6.68 -9.02
C TYR A 112 -0.33 -5.25 -8.57
N ILE A 113 -1.05 -4.53 -9.43
CA ILE A 113 -1.54 -3.18 -9.11
C ILE A 113 -2.83 -3.30 -8.30
N MET A 114 -2.72 -2.97 -7.01
CA MET A 114 -3.87 -2.79 -6.12
C MET A 114 -4.25 -1.31 -6.07
N THR A 115 -5.50 -0.99 -6.36
CA THR A 115 -5.93 0.42 -6.42
C THR A 115 -7.44 0.56 -6.26
N ASP A 116 -7.84 1.68 -5.67
CA ASP A 116 -9.23 2.15 -5.59
C ASP A 116 -9.68 2.91 -6.85
N ALA A 117 -8.82 3.07 -7.85
CA ALA A 117 -9.16 3.68 -9.13
C ALA A 117 -10.20 2.84 -9.89
N GLN A 118 -11.16 3.48 -10.55
CA GLN A 118 -12.18 2.76 -11.34
C GLN A 118 -11.57 1.94 -12.49
N ARG A 119 -10.43 2.36 -13.03
CA ARG A 119 -9.76 1.74 -14.19
C ARG A 119 -8.34 1.28 -13.80
N PRO A 120 -8.16 0.19 -13.04
CA PRO A 120 -6.84 -0.29 -12.64
C PRO A 120 -5.94 -0.65 -13.84
N PHE A 121 -6.55 -1.13 -14.93
CA PHE A 121 -5.86 -1.47 -16.17
C PHE A 121 -5.00 -0.33 -16.73
N SER A 122 -5.49 0.91 -16.68
CA SER A 122 -4.75 2.04 -17.27
C SER A 122 -3.46 2.32 -16.50
N ILE A 123 -3.45 2.10 -15.18
CA ILE A 123 -2.25 2.22 -14.35
C ILE A 123 -1.26 1.11 -14.69
N ALA A 124 -1.73 -0.15 -14.72
CA ALA A 124 -0.90 -1.30 -15.05
C ALA A 124 -0.27 -1.17 -16.46
N GLN A 125 -1.05 -0.79 -17.47
CA GLN A 125 -0.52 -0.57 -18.83
C GLN A 125 0.46 0.60 -18.91
N LYS A 126 0.15 1.71 -18.23
CA LYS A 126 1.06 2.86 -18.17
C LYS A 126 2.41 2.45 -17.59
N TYR A 127 2.40 1.71 -16.48
CA TYR A 127 3.64 1.30 -15.81
C TYR A 127 4.41 0.27 -16.64
N ALA A 128 3.73 -0.74 -17.19
CA ALA A 128 4.33 -1.71 -18.10
C ALA A 128 5.00 -1.03 -19.30
N LYS A 129 4.34 -0.04 -19.91
CA LYS A 129 4.89 0.72 -21.04
C LYS A 129 6.12 1.55 -20.66
N ILE A 130 6.10 2.23 -19.52
CA ILE A 130 7.19 3.10 -19.10
C ILE A 130 8.43 2.28 -18.69
N LEU A 131 8.25 1.21 -17.92
CA LEU A 131 9.37 0.40 -17.48
C LEU A 131 9.92 -0.51 -18.58
N ASN A 132 9.05 -0.96 -19.50
CA ASN A 132 9.44 -1.73 -20.69
C ASN A 132 10.46 -2.85 -20.41
N ASN A 133 10.27 -3.57 -19.30
CA ASN A 133 11.17 -4.63 -18.85
C ASN A 133 10.47 -5.99 -19.02
N PRO A 134 11.03 -6.92 -19.83
CA PRO A 134 10.40 -8.20 -20.13
C PRO A 134 10.30 -9.15 -18.93
N ASN A 135 11.06 -8.91 -17.86
CA ASN A 135 10.99 -9.70 -16.62
C ASN A 135 9.83 -9.26 -15.71
N LEU A 136 9.13 -8.18 -16.04
CA LEU A 136 7.99 -7.68 -15.26
C LEU A 136 6.67 -8.09 -15.91
N VAL A 137 5.88 -8.88 -15.18
CA VAL A 137 4.51 -9.24 -15.57
C VAL A 137 3.52 -8.43 -14.74
N PHE A 138 2.82 -7.51 -15.39
CA PHE A 138 1.82 -6.66 -14.73
C PHE A 138 0.44 -7.29 -14.71
N ASP A 139 -0.21 -7.27 -13.55
CA ASP A 139 -1.59 -7.71 -13.37
C ASP A 139 -2.39 -6.79 -12.44
N TYR A 140 -3.70 -7.00 -12.41
CA TYR A 140 -4.66 -6.16 -11.69
C TYR A 140 -6.04 -6.84 -11.62
N ARG A 141 -6.93 -6.31 -10.78
CA ARG A 141 -8.30 -6.80 -10.65
C ARG A 141 -9.10 -6.55 -11.93
N LYS A 142 -9.51 -7.62 -12.63
CA LYS A 142 -10.20 -7.53 -13.93
C LYS A 142 -11.67 -7.13 -13.86
N LYS A 143 -12.37 -7.44 -12.76
CA LYS A 143 -13.82 -7.23 -12.61
C LYS A 143 -14.16 -6.72 -11.21
N GLY A 144 -15.18 -5.88 -11.12
CA GLY A 144 -15.73 -5.43 -9.84
C GLY A 144 -14.79 -4.57 -9.00
N ASN A 145 -13.86 -3.82 -9.62
CA ASN A 145 -13.01 -2.89 -8.89
C ASN A 145 -13.80 -1.65 -8.50
N ARG A 146 -14.04 -1.47 -7.20
CA ARG A 146 -14.63 -0.26 -6.60
C ARG A 146 -13.94 0.03 -5.29
N HIS A 147 -13.95 1.30 -4.88
CA HIS A 147 -13.27 1.76 -3.65
C HIS A 147 -13.81 1.13 -2.37
N ASP A 148 -15.06 0.66 -2.39
CA ASP A 148 -15.79 0.05 -1.28
C ASP A 148 -15.94 -1.47 -1.42
N ALA A 149 -15.50 -2.03 -2.55
CA ALA A 149 -15.62 -3.44 -2.85
C ALA A 149 -14.27 -4.14 -2.68
N ASN A 150 -14.30 -5.37 -2.19
CA ASN A 150 -13.13 -6.23 -2.01
C ASN A 150 -12.10 -5.71 -0.98
N VAL A 151 -12.46 -4.73 -0.15
CA VAL A 151 -11.54 -4.09 0.81
C VAL A 151 -10.90 -5.14 1.73
N LEU A 152 -11.70 -6.09 2.23
CA LEU A 152 -11.20 -7.16 3.10
C LEU A 152 -10.33 -8.14 2.31
N GLU A 153 -10.78 -8.60 1.16
CA GLU A 153 -10.04 -9.52 0.30
C GLU A 153 -8.69 -8.94 -0.12
N ASP A 154 -8.65 -7.66 -0.50
CA ASP A 154 -7.42 -6.95 -0.85
C ASP A 154 -6.51 -6.83 0.38
N PHE A 155 -7.06 -6.42 1.52
CA PHE A 155 -6.31 -6.26 2.76
C PHE A 155 -5.54 -7.53 3.15
N PHE A 156 -6.23 -8.68 3.14
CA PHE A 156 -5.59 -9.97 3.43
C PHE A 156 -4.73 -10.47 2.27
N SER A 157 -5.01 -10.09 1.02
CA SER A 157 -4.19 -10.48 -0.12
C SER A 157 -2.83 -9.78 -0.11
N ILE A 158 -2.73 -8.52 0.32
CA ILE A 158 -1.44 -7.80 0.40
C ILE A 158 -0.42 -8.61 1.22
N SER A 159 -0.82 -9.15 2.37
CA SER A 159 0.09 -9.93 3.24
C SER A 159 0.64 -11.22 2.64
N LYS A 160 0.13 -11.67 1.49
CA LYS A 160 0.56 -12.89 0.80
C LYS A 160 1.69 -12.66 -0.19
N PHE A 161 1.98 -11.41 -0.55
CA PHE A 161 3.04 -11.08 -1.49
C PHE A 161 4.42 -11.20 -0.85
N ASP A 162 5.42 -11.53 -1.65
CA ASP A 162 6.82 -11.48 -1.25
C ASP A 162 7.27 -10.05 -0.95
N CYS A 163 6.81 -9.10 -1.76
CA CYS A 163 7.21 -7.70 -1.69
C CYS A 163 5.99 -6.78 -1.69
N ALA A 164 6.13 -5.61 -1.06
CA ALA A 164 5.08 -4.59 -1.06
C ALA A 164 5.66 -3.19 -1.25
N ILE A 165 5.09 -2.43 -2.19
CA ILE A 165 5.32 -1.01 -2.41
C ILE A 165 4.00 -0.30 -2.07
N LEU A 166 4.00 0.47 -0.98
CA LEU A 166 2.77 0.97 -0.38
C LEU A 166 2.82 2.49 -0.19
N CYS A 167 1.68 3.17 -0.30
CA CYS A 167 1.54 4.56 0.18
C CYS A 167 1.31 4.62 1.70
N GLN A 168 1.34 5.79 2.32
CA GLN A 168 1.05 5.99 3.76
C GLN A 168 -0.45 6.09 4.11
N SER A 169 -1.32 5.39 3.38
CA SER A 169 -2.72 5.26 3.80
C SER A 169 -2.83 4.38 5.06
N ASN A 170 -3.84 4.59 5.91
CA ASN A 170 -4.05 3.72 7.07
C ASN A 170 -4.26 2.25 6.66
N PHE A 171 -4.92 2.03 5.52
CA PHE A 171 -5.10 0.72 4.94
C PHE A 171 -3.75 0.05 4.63
N SER A 172 -2.87 0.77 3.93
CA SER A 172 -1.51 0.32 3.63
C SER A 172 -0.70 0.05 4.89
N LEU A 173 -0.73 0.98 5.86
CA LEU A 173 0.02 0.86 7.10
C LEU A 173 -0.38 -0.42 7.82
N MET A 174 -1.69 -0.63 8.02
CA MET A 174 -2.17 -1.84 8.68
C MET A 174 -1.74 -3.09 7.92
N ALA A 175 -1.85 -3.09 6.58
CA ALA A 175 -1.38 -4.22 5.76
C ALA A 175 0.15 -4.44 5.88
N SER A 176 0.94 -3.36 6.03
CA SER A 176 2.40 -3.44 6.17
C SER A 176 2.82 -4.10 7.48
N LYS A 177 2.02 -3.98 8.54
CA LYS A 177 2.26 -4.63 9.83
C LYS A 177 1.92 -6.13 9.83
N LEU A 178 0.99 -6.56 8.99
CA LEU A 178 0.49 -7.94 8.99
C LEU A 178 1.31 -8.87 8.10
N GLY A 179 1.87 -8.38 6.99
CA GLY A 179 2.65 -9.20 6.08
C GLY A 179 4.08 -9.50 6.56
N ASN A 180 4.65 -10.56 5.99
CA ASN A 180 6.06 -10.93 6.18
C ASN A 180 6.84 -10.75 4.87
N TYR A 181 7.02 -9.50 4.46
CA TYR A 181 7.65 -9.15 3.20
C TYR A 181 9.17 -9.34 3.22
N LYS A 182 9.72 -9.87 2.13
CA LYS A 182 11.16 -9.83 1.81
C LYS A 182 11.62 -8.40 1.58
N VAL A 183 10.80 -7.62 0.85
CA VAL A 183 11.01 -6.19 0.58
C VAL A 183 9.74 -5.41 0.87
N LEU A 184 9.81 -4.42 1.76
CA LEU A 184 8.74 -3.46 1.99
C LEU A 184 9.27 -2.04 1.74
N ILE A 185 8.59 -1.31 0.85
CA ILE A 185 8.91 0.08 0.51
C ILE A 185 7.72 0.98 0.82
N GLU A 186 7.96 2.01 1.62
CA GLU A 186 6.96 3.02 2.01
C GLU A 186 7.55 4.43 1.78
N PRO A 187 6.78 5.43 1.31
CA PRO A 187 7.28 6.79 1.24
C PRO A 187 7.45 7.34 2.66
N LEU A 188 8.46 8.18 2.88
CA LEU A 188 8.77 8.80 4.17
C LEU A 188 8.72 10.32 4.12
N ASP A 189 9.17 10.89 3.01
CA ASP A 189 9.35 12.33 2.87
C ASP A 189 9.07 12.78 1.43
N CYS A 190 8.73 14.05 1.28
CA CYS A 190 8.39 14.66 0.01
C CYS A 190 8.74 16.15 -0.03
N VAL A 191 8.96 16.65 -1.23
CA VAL A 191 9.07 18.09 -1.51
C VAL A 191 8.01 18.49 -2.54
N SER A 192 7.51 19.72 -2.39
CA SER A 192 6.68 20.36 -3.41
C SER A 192 7.54 21.39 -4.15
N GLU A 193 7.79 21.14 -5.43
CA GLU A 193 8.56 22.02 -6.31
C GLU A 193 7.61 22.59 -7.38
N GLY A 194 7.19 23.85 -7.20
CA GLY A 194 6.18 24.46 -8.07
C GLY A 194 4.82 23.77 -7.95
N ASN A 195 4.35 23.17 -9.05
CA ASN A 195 3.08 22.44 -9.13
C ASN A 195 3.21 20.92 -9.00
N GLU A 196 4.43 20.44 -8.77
CA GLU A 196 4.76 19.02 -8.69
C GLU A 196 5.13 18.62 -7.26
N VAL A 197 4.71 17.41 -6.90
CA VAL A 197 5.10 16.75 -5.66
C VAL A 197 6.05 15.62 -6.04
N ARG A 198 7.18 15.54 -5.34
CA ARG A 198 8.13 14.43 -5.46
C ARG A 198 8.34 13.78 -4.11
N VAL A 199 8.29 12.45 -4.06
CA VAL A 199 8.74 11.68 -2.89
C VAL A 199 10.26 11.65 -2.90
N THR A 200 10.90 12.15 -1.83
CA THR A 200 12.35 12.28 -1.71
C THR A 200 12.95 11.26 -0.75
N GLY A 201 12.16 10.75 0.19
CA GLY A 201 12.57 9.74 1.15
C GLY A 201 11.68 8.50 1.05
N THR A 202 12.30 7.32 1.14
CA THR A 202 11.59 6.04 1.24
C THR A 202 12.16 5.21 2.37
N ARG A 203 11.28 4.50 3.09
CA ARG A 203 11.68 3.44 4.02
C ARG A 203 11.80 2.16 3.21
N LEU A 204 13.00 1.59 3.19
CA LEU A 204 13.24 0.26 2.66
C LEU A 204 13.46 -0.70 3.83
N THR A 205 12.63 -1.74 3.94
CA THR A 205 12.84 -2.84 4.87
C THR A 205 13.18 -4.10 4.07
N LEU A 206 14.31 -4.72 4.41
CA LEU A 206 14.77 -5.98 3.81
C LEU A 206 14.76 -7.08 4.88
N LYS A 207 14.19 -8.24 4.57
CA LYS A 207 14.15 -9.40 5.47
C LYS A 207 14.60 -10.66 4.76
N GLY A 208 15.44 -11.46 5.42
CA GLY A 208 15.84 -12.78 4.93
C GLY A 208 16.67 -12.78 3.65
N MET A 209 17.16 -11.62 3.21
CA MET A 209 18.13 -11.51 2.13
C MET A 209 19.50 -11.41 2.78
N HIS A 210 20.16 -12.55 2.97
CA HIS A 210 21.58 -12.56 3.31
C HIS A 210 22.34 -12.05 2.07
N ASN A 211 23.21 -11.06 2.28
CA ASN A 211 24.17 -10.66 1.26
C ASN A 211 25.12 -11.85 1.04
N GLU A 212 24.90 -12.59 -0.05
CA GLU A 212 25.95 -13.40 -0.66
C GLU A 212 26.96 -12.48 -1.37
#